data_AF-A0A2N3BBS3-F1
#
_entry.id   AF-A0A2N3BBS3-F1
#
_cell.length_a   1.000
_cell.length_b   1.000
_cell.length_c   1.000
_cell.angle_alpha   90.00
_cell.angle_beta   90.00
_cell.angle_gamma   90.00
#
_symmetry.space_group_name_H-M   'P 1'
#
loop_
_entity.id
_entity.type
_entity.pdbx_description
1 polymer ?
#
loop_
_entity_poly.entity_id
_entity_poly.type
_entity_poly.pdbx_seq_one_letter_code
_entity_poly.pdbx_strand_id
1 'polypeptide(L)' 'MNSIADLSPTDLKRIPGLYRRWELTEVFEAHRNYQIEDAGTHADGTPLLAIFVSDPVPDIPEAS' A
#
# COMPACT_ATOMS: atom_id res chain seq x y z
N MET A 1 -17.21 13.04 -1.93
CA MET A 1 -17.11 11.80 -1.14
C MET A 1 -16.19 10.86 -1.89
N ASN A 2 -14.88 11.12 -1.84
CA ASN A 2 -13.90 10.27 -2.49
C ASN A 2 -13.52 9.19 -1.48
N SER A 3 -14.31 8.13 -1.48
CA SER A 3 -14.00 6.95 -0.67
C SER A 3 -12.65 6.44 -1.15
N ILE A 4 -11.68 6.39 -0.24
CA ILE A 4 -10.40 5.68 -0.43
C ILE A 4 -10.58 4.18 -0.82
N ALA A 5 -11.83 3.70 -0.83
CA ALA A 5 -12.26 2.39 -1.33
C ALA A 5 -12.56 2.35 -2.84
N ASP A 6 -12.54 3.49 -3.56
CA ASP A 6 -12.67 3.57 -5.03
C ASP A 6 -11.31 3.68 -5.73
N LEU A 7 -10.23 3.35 -5.03
CA LEU A 7 -8.97 3.07 -5.73
C LEU A 7 -9.14 1.70 -6.38
N SER A 8 -9.48 1.72 -7.68
CA SER A 8 -9.52 0.51 -8.48
C SER A 8 -8.16 -0.20 -8.33
N PRO A 9 -8.12 -1.54 -8.17
CA PRO A 9 -6.87 -2.28 -7.98
C PRO A 9 -5.88 -2.08 -9.14
N THR A 10 -6.36 -1.62 -10.29
CA THR A 10 -5.57 -1.20 -11.45
C THR A 10 -4.65 0.00 -11.18
N ASP A 11 -5.00 0.89 -10.25
CA ASP A 11 -4.23 2.10 -9.92
C ASP A 11 -3.19 1.87 -8.81
N LEU A 12 -3.12 0.66 -8.27
CA LEU A 12 -2.21 0.29 -7.20
C LEU A 12 -0.96 -0.39 -7.76
N LYS A 13 0.20 0.19 -7.47
CA LYS A 13 1.50 -0.37 -7.84
C LYS A 13 1.98 -1.29 -6.72
N ARG A 14 2.33 -2.52 -7.06
CA ARG A 14 2.92 -3.47 -6.10
C ARG A 14 4.33 -3.03 -5.72
N ILE A 15 4.60 -2.91 -4.42
CA ILE A 15 5.95 -2.72 -3.91
C ILE A 15 6.69 -4.06 -4.02
N PRO A 16 7.91 -4.08 -4.59
CA PRO A 16 8.67 -5.32 -4.72
C PRO A 16 8.99 -5.94 -3.36
N GLY A 17 8.91 -7.26 -3.25
CA GLY A 17 9.19 -8.00 -2.01
C GLY A 17 7.94 -8.49 -1.27
N LEU A 18 8.19 -9.18 -0.16
CA LEU A 18 7.20 -9.64 0.81
C LEU A 18 7.62 -9.16 2.18
N TYR A 19 6.69 -8.60 2.92
CA TYR A 19 6.97 -7.85 4.13
C TYR A 19 6.33 -8.51 5.34
N ARG A 20 7.01 -8.44 6.48
CA ARG A 20 6.43 -8.79 7.78
C ARG A 20 5.69 -7.61 8.35
N ARG A 21 4.81 -7.88 9.32
CA ARG A 21 3.94 -6.86 9.91
C ARG A 21 4.69 -5.71 10.60
N TRP A 22 5.87 -5.99 11.15
CA TRP A 22 6.71 -4.98 11.80
C TRP A 22 7.59 -4.18 10.83
N GLU A 23 7.75 -4.64 9.58
CA GLU A 23 8.48 -3.89 8.55
C GLU A 23 7.60 -2.81 7.90
N LEU A 24 6.28 -2.89 8.06
CA LEU A 24 5.33 -1.93 7.47
C LEU A 24 5.59 -0.48 7.90
N THR A 25 6.07 -0.27 9.13
CA THR A 25 6.42 1.06 9.64
C THR A 25 7.60 1.69 8.90
N GLU A 26 8.45 0.88 8.26
CA GLU A 26 9.59 1.35 7.46
C GLU A 26 9.21 1.56 5.98
N VAL A 27 8.12 0.93 5.52
CA VAL A 27 7.64 1.02 4.13
C VAL A 27 6.61 2.14 3.95
N PHE A 28 5.83 2.44 4.99
CA PHE A 28 4.71 3.37 4.90
C PHE A 28 5.17 4.82 4.99
N GLU A 29 4.82 5.59 3.97
CA GLU A 29 5.03 7.02 3.88
C GLU A 29 3.74 7.76 4.24
N ALA A 30 3.88 8.97 4.78
CA ALA A 30 2.75 9.84 5.03
C ALA A 30 2.06 10.23 3.71
N HIS A 31 0.74 10.45 3.77
CA HIS A 31 -0.09 10.91 2.66
C HIS A 31 -0.14 9.96 1.44
N ARG A 32 0.18 8.69 1.62
CA ARG A 32 -0.04 7.65 0.62
C ARG A 32 -1.09 6.64 1.08
N ASN A 33 -1.82 6.11 0.11
CA ASN A 33 -2.77 5.03 0.34
C ASN A 33 -2.08 3.70 0.06
N TYR A 34 -2.20 2.78 1.01
CA TYR A 34 -1.63 1.43 0.94
C TYR A 34 -2.71 0.39 1.03
N GLN A 35 -2.58 -0.66 0.21
CA GLN A 35 -3.34 -1.89 0.32
C GLN A 35 -2.37 -3.01 0.73
N ILE A 36 -2.81 -3.82 1.69
CA ILE A 36 -2.04 -4.93 2.23
C ILE A 36 -2.82 -6.20 1.90
N GLU A 37 -2.16 -7.17 1.29
CA GLU A 37 -2.73 -8.48 1.02
C GLU A 37 -1.89 -9.58 1.67
N ASP A 38 -2.56 -10.68 2.06
CA ASP A 38 -1.88 -11.89 2.49
C ASP A 38 -1.11 -12.49 1.31
N ALA A 39 0.17 -12.79 1.54
CA ALA A 39 1.04 -13.40 0.55
C ALA A 39 1.56 -14.77 1.03
N GLY A 40 0.81 -15.42 1.92
CA GLY A 40 1.17 -16.67 2.54
C GLY A 40 2.14 -16.50 3.71
N THR A 41 2.96 -17.52 3.92
CA THR A 41 3.74 -17.67 5.15
C THR A 41 5.17 -18.07 4.80
N HIS A 42 6.14 -17.42 5.45
CA HIS A 42 7.55 -17.81 5.37
C HIS A 42 7.74 -19.22 5.95
N ALA A 43 8.86 -19.88 5.63
CA ALA A 43 9.16 -21.24 6.11
C ALA A 43 9.14 -21.40 7.64
N ASP A 44 9.36 -20.30 8.37
CA ASP A 44 9.35 -20.23 9.83
C ASP A 44 7.93 -20.06 10.42
N GLY A 45 6.89 -20.01 9.59
CA GLY A 45 5.51 -19.76 10.03
C GLY A 45 5.16 -18.27 10.18
N THR A 46 6.10 -17.37 9.89
CA THR A 46 5.82 -15.92 9.92
C THR A 46 4.96 -15.50 8.72
N PRO A 47 3.81 -14.82 8.92
CA PRO A 47 2.98 -14.35 7.81
C PRO A 47 3.72 -13.30 6.99
N LEU A 48 3.56 -13.40 5.68
CA LEU A 48 4.14 -12.49 4.70
C LEU A 48 3.03 -11.69 4.02
N LEU A 49 3.31 -10.43 3.75
CA LEU A 49 2.36 -9.47 3.23
C LEU A 49 2.87 -8.92 1.89
N ALA A 50 1.98 -8.85 0.91
CA ALA A 50 2.19 -8.05 -0.29
C ALA A 50 1.64 -6.64 -0.03
N ILE A 51 2.41 -5.63 -0.43
CA ILE A 51 2.01 -4.23 -0.27
C ILE A 51 1.82 -3.63 -1.64
N PHE A 52 0.72 -2.91 -1.80
CA PHE A 52 0.42 -2.11 -2.97
C PHE A 52 0.23 -0.66 -2.55
N VAL A 53 0.68 0.27 -3.37
CA VAL A 53 0.65 1.70 -3.09
C VAL A 53 0.01 2.43 -4.26
N SER A 54 -0.87 3.37 -3.97
CA SER A 54 -1.42 4.26 -5.00
C SER A 54 -0.37 5.26 -5.45
N ASP A 55 -0.50 5.76 -6.68
CA ASP A 55 0.21 6.98 -7.05
C ASP A 55 -0.15 8.09 -6.02
N PRO A 56 0.81 8.95 -5.62
CA PRO A 56 0.47 10.06 -4.74
C PRO A 56 -0.71 10.81 -5.35
N VAL A 57 -1.75 11.04 -4.55
CA VAL A 57 -2.85 11.90 -4.99
C VAL A 57 -2.18 13.22 -5.35
N PRO A 58 -2.22 13.65 -6.64
CA PRO A 58 -1.60 14.92 -6.99
C PRO A 58 -2.27 15.95 -6.09
N ASP A 59 -1.46 16.70 -5.36
CA ASP A 59 -1.90 17.89 -4.66
C ASP A 59 -2.43 18.80 -5.76
N ILE A 60 -3.73 18.75 -6.02
CA ILE A 60 -4.37 19.62 -7.01
C ILE A 60 -4.21 20.99 -6.37
N PRO A 61 -3.37 21.90 -6.90
CA PRO A 61 -3.38 23.25 -6.39
C PRO A 61 -4.80 23.74 -6.65
N GLU A 62 -5.55 23.97 -5.58
CA GLU A 62 -6.86 24.62 -5.62
C GLU A 62 -6.65 25.88 -6.45
N ALA A 63 -7.19 25.87 -7.67
CA ALA A 63 -6.95 26.92 -8.65
C ALA A 63 -7.42 28.24 -8.04
N SER A 64 -6.45 29.13 -7.79
CA SER A 64 -6.66 30.45 -7.20
C SER A 64 -7.37 31.42 -8.14
#